data_AF-A0A221R733-F1
#
_entry.id   AF-A0A221R733-F1
#
_cell.length_a   1.000
_cell.length_b   1.000
_cell.length_c   1.000
_cell.angle_alpha   90.00
_cell.angle_beta   90.00
_cell.angle_gamma   90.00
#
_symmetry.space_group_name_H-M   'P 1'
#
loop_
_entity.id
_entity.type
_entity.pdbx_description
1 polymer ?
#
loop_
_entity_poly.entity_id
_entity_poly.type
_entity_poly.pdbx_seq_one_letter_code
_entity_poly.pdbx_strand_id
1 'polypeptide(L)'
;MEDALAEPRRLPGLDTPLEQRGRLIPRFNPDPDAFGRFAERFARYMGTPQFLFYMTVFCIVWIAWNTWGPEDLQFDPRALNYTLLTLLLSLQASYAAPLILLAQNRQDDRDRVQIEQDRSRNERSLADTEYLTRELASLRLALREVATRDFVRAELRTILEELADQGSAVEPSPPKRRKDKKTRAPRTQAIPTTAPAAPAGPGAEGGQE
;
A
#
# COMPACT_ATOMS: atom_id res chain seq x y z
N MET A 1 -30.52 86.06 -0.27
CA MET A 1 -31.78 85.31 -0.31
C MET A 1 -31.62 84.28 -1.40
N GLU A 2 -30.88 83.22 -1.06
CA GLU A 2 -31.42 81.88 -0.74
C GLU A 2 -31.41 81.04 -2.02
N ASP A 3 -30.37 80.23 -2.24
CA ASP A 3 -30.33 78.84 -1.76
C ASP A 3 -31.68 78.13 -1.92
N ALA A 4 -31.93 77.66 -3.13
CA ALA A 4 -32.84 76.54 -3.39
C ALA A 4 -32.09 75.52 -4.24
N LEU A 5 -31.16 74.86 -3.56
CA LEU A 5 -30.41 73.70 -4.00
C LEU A 5 -31.34 72.74 -4.75
N ALA A 6 -30.98 72.44 -5.99
CA ALA A 6 -31.51 71.32 -6.72
C ALA A 6 -31.23 70.04 -5.90
N GLU A 7 -32.24 69.53 -5.21
CA GLU A 7 -32.12 68.23 -4.55
C GLU A 7 -31.82 67.17 -5.62
N PRO A 8 -30.68 66.45 -5.52
CA PRO A 8 -30.49 65.26 -6.33
C PRO A 8 -31.48 64.22 -5.83
N ARG A 9 -32.49 63.93 -6.66
CA ARG A 9 -33.51 62.90 -6.45
C ARG A 9 -32.78 61.56 -6.23
N ARG A 10 -32.54 61.18 -4.97
CA ARG A 10 -31.89 59.92 -4.62
C ARG A 10 -32.81 58.79 -5.03
N LEU A 11 -32.46 58.11 -6.12
CA LEU A 11 -33.10 56.87 -6.51
C LEU A 11 -32.85 55.83 -5.40
N PRO A 12 -33.88 55.08 -4.95
CA PRO A 12 -33.71 54.01 -3.97
C PRO A 12 -32.65 53.02 -4.46
N GLY A 13 -31.63 52.79 -3.62
CA GLY A 13 -30.52 51.91 -3.95
C GLY A 13 -31.00 50.52 -4.32
N LEU A 14 -30.57 50.03 -5.49
CA LEU A 14 -30.79 48.68 -5.99
C LEU A 14 -29.84 47.65 -5.34
N ASP A 15 -29.39 47.92 -4.10
CA ASP A 15 -28.39 47.10 -3.40
C ASP A 15 -28.98 46.41 -2.17
N THR A 16 -30.21 45.91 -2.31
CA THR A 16 -30.73 44.90 -1.39
C THR A 16 -30.85 43.61 -2.18
N PRO A 17 -29.99 42.60 -1.96
CA PRO A 17 -30.28 41.28 -2.49
C PRO A 17 -31.61 40.85 -1.86
N LEU A 18 -32.68 40.87 -2.67
CA LEU A 18 -33.99 40.37 -2.30
C LEU A 18 -33.78 39.00 -1.67
N GLU A 19 -34.09 38.90 -0.37
CA GLU A 19 -34.00 37.67 0.39
C GLU A 19 -34.63 36.55 -0.42
N GLN A 20 -33.81 35.54 -0.65
CA GLN A 20 -34.10 34.37 -1.43
C GLN A 20 -35.33 33.68 -0.84
N ARG A 21 -36.50 34.00 -1.42
CA ARG A 21 -37.82 33.41 -1.24
C ARG A 21 -37.71 32.05 -0.55
N GLY A 22 -38.22 31.96 0.68
CA GLY A 22 -38.19 30.76 1.51
C GLY A 22 -38.51 29.53 0.67
N ARG A 23 -37.49 28.69 0.47
CA ARG A 23 -37.64 27.40 -0.21
C ARG A 23 -38.60 26.56 0.63
N LEU A 24 -39.83 26.40 0.14
CA LEU A 24 -40.88 25.51 0.67
C LEU A 24 -40.57 24.03 0.50
N ILE A 25 -39.41 23.67 -0.05
CA ILE A 25 -39.00 22.28 -0.23
C ILE A 25 -38.04 21.94 0.91
N PRO A 26 -38.40 20.99 1.80
CA PRO A 26 -37.47 20.45 2.78
C PRO A 26 -36.23 19.96 2.03
N ARG A 27 -35.05 20.45 2.39
CA ARG A 27 -33.80 19.91 1.86
C ARG A 27 -33.68 18.48 2.35
N PHE A 28 -34.07 17.52 1.52
CA PHE A 28 -33.62 16.14 1.67
C PHE A 28 -32.10 16.18 1.48
N ASN A 29 -31.36 16.13 2.59
CA ASN A 29 -29.96 15.77 2.58
C ASN A 29 -29.90 14.25 2.82
N PRO A 30 -29.98 13.42 1.76
CA PRO A 30 -29.69 12.00 1.91
C PRO A 30 -28.28 11.86 2.45
N ASP A 31 -28.14 11.19 3.60
CA ASP A 31 -26.85 10.94 4.24
C ASP A 31 -25.97 10.10 3.28
N PRO A 32 -24.95 10.70 2.65
CA PRO A 32 -24.13 10.03 1.64
C PRO A 32 -23.40 8.82 2.22
N ASP A 33 -23.14 8.79 3.54
CA ASP A 33 -22.48 7.68 4.20
C ASP A 33 -23.39 6.47 4.37
N ALA A 34 -24.69 6.68 4.64
CA ALA A 34 -25.66 5.60 4.74
C ALA A 34 -25.88 4.90 3.40
N PHE A 35 -26.04 5.67 2.32
CA PHE A 35 -26.19 5.13 0.96
C PHE A 35 -24.92 4.41 0.49
N GLY A 36 -23.73 4.95 0.80
CA GLY A 36 -22.47 4.32 0.45
C GLY A 36 -22.24 2.98 1.15
N ARG A 37 -22.65 2.83 2.42
CA ARG A 37 -22.59 1.53 3.13
C ARG A 37 -23.57 0.51 2.54
N PHE A 38 -24.76 0.95 2.15
CA PHE A 38 -25.74 0.10 1.47
C PHE A 38 -25.22 -0.39 0.13
N ALA A 39 -24.70 0.52 -0.70
CA ALA A 39 -24.13 0.22 -2.00
C ALA A 39 -22.95 -0.77 -1.93
N GLU A 40 -22.05 -0.61 -0.97
CA GLU A 40 -20.91 -1.53 -0.77
C GLU A 40 -21.37 -2.95 -0.41
N ARG A 41 -22.42 -3.06 0.43
CA ARG A 41 -23.03 -4.34 0.79
C ARG A 41 -23.79 -4.96 -0.39
N PHE A 42 -24.44 -4.13 -1.20
CA PHE A 42 -25.14 -4.57 -2.41
C PHE A 42 -24.17 -5.07 -3.49
N ALA A 43 -23.04 -4.38 -3.68
CA ALA A 43 -21.97 -4.81 -4.59
C ALA A 43 -21.37 -6.15 -4.17
N ARG A 44 -21.08 -6.34 -2.87
CA ARG A 44 -20.64 -7.64 -2.33
C ARG A 44 -21.68 -8.74 -2.52
N TYR A 45 -22.97 -8.41 -2.37
CA TYR A 45 -24.06 -9.36 -2.56
C TYR A 45 -24.21 -9.81 -4.02
N MET A 46 -24.19 -8.87 -4.99
CA MET A 46 -24.27 -9.21 -6.42
C MET A 46 -23.06 -10.01 -6.93
N GLY A 47 -21.88 -9.85 -6.34
CA GLY A 47 -20.69 -10.61 -6.70
C GLY A 47 -20.64 -12.05 -6.17
N THR A 48 -21.63 -12.47 -5.37
CA THR A 48 -21.64 -13.80 -4.73
C THR A 48 -22.46 -14.80 -5.57
N PRO A 49 -22.01 -16.06 -5.75
CA PRO A 49 -22.75 -17.08 -6.52
C PRO A 49 -24.14 -17.41 -5.93
N GLN A 50 -24.35 -17.15 -4.64
CA GLN A 50 -25.66 -17.32 -3.99
C GLN A 50 -26.74 -16.40 -4.58
N PHE A 51 -26.41 -15.18 -5.00
CA PHE A 51 -27.38 -14.27 -5.60
C PHE A 51 -27.98 -14.85 -6.88
N LEU A 52 -27.11 -15.37 -7.75
CA LEU A 52 -27.53 -16.03 -8.99
C LEU A 52 -28.43 -17.24 -8.69
N PHE A 53 -28.06 -18.06 -7.71
CA PHE A 53 -28.87 -19.20 -7.31
C PHE A 53 -30.29 -18.78 -6.87
N TYR A 54 -30.42 -17.80 -5.97
CA TYR A 54 -31.73 -17.32 -5.53
C TYR A 54 -32.55 -16.71 -6.67
N MET A 55 -31.91 -15.94 -7.57
CA MET A 55 -32.57 -15.37 -8.75
C MET A 55 -33.07 -16.45 -9.72
N THR A 56 -32.26 -17.49 -9.97
CA THR A 56 -32.65 -18.63 -10.80
C THR A 56 -33.83 -19.39 -10.17
N VAL A 57 -33.76 -19.67 -8.87
CA VAL A 57 -34.87 -20.32 -8.15
C VAL A 57 -36.14 -19.48 -8.21
N PHE A 58 -36.05 -18.15 -8.04
CA PHE A 58 -37.19 -17.25 -8.18
C PHE A 58 -37.82 -17.34 -9.57
N CYS A 59 -37.02 -17.28 -10.64
CA CYS A 59 -37.53 -17.42 -12.01
C CYS A 59 -38.20 -18.79 -12.23
N ILE A 60 -37.60 -19.87 -11.73
CA ILE A 60 -38.17 -21.22 -11.84
C ILE A 60 -39.51 -21.30 -11.11
N VAL A 61 -39.58 -20.80 -9.88
CA VAL A 61 -40.81 -20.81 -9.07
C VAL A 61 -41.90 -19.95 -9.73
N TRP A 62 -41.54 -18.79 -10.29
CA TRP A 62 -42.48 -17.93 -11.00
C TRP A 62 -43.08 -18.62 -12.23
N ILE A 63 -42.22 -19.22 -13.06
CA ILE A 63 -42.65 -19.96 -14.26
C ILE A 63 -43.50 -21.16 -13.84
N ALA A 64 -43.06 -21.92 -12.84
CA ALA A 64 -43.78 -23.07 -12.29
C ALA A 64 -45.20 -22.68 -11.84
N TRP A 65 -45.32 -21.62 -11.04
CA TRP A 65 -46.59 -21.12 -10.53
C TRP A 65 -47.54 -20.72 -11.66
N ASN A 66 -47.06 -19.95 -12.63
CA ASN A 66 -47.87 -19.48 -13.75
C ASN A 66 -48.12 -20.54 -14.83
N THR A 67 -47.35 -21.64 -14.84
CA THR A 67 -47.56 -22.77 -15.77
C THR A 67 -48.59 -23.76 -15.22
N TRP A 68 -48.50 -24.10 -13.93
CA TRP A 68 -49.33 -25.12 -13.30
C TRP A 68 -50.57 -24.54 -12.57
N GLY A 69 -50.65 -23.23 -12.41
CA GLY A 69 -51.81 -22.55 -11.82
C GLY A 69 -53.06 -22.59 -12.72
N PRO A 70 -54.27 -22.65 -12.13
CA PRO A 70 -55.54 -22.49 -12.87
C PRO A 70 -55.55 -21.16 -13.64
N GLU A 71 -56.16 -21.11 -14.84
CA GLU A 71 -56.16 -19.92 -15.70
C GLU A 71 -56.68 -18.65 -15.00
N ASP A 72 -57.62 -18.79 -14.06
CA ASP A 72 -58.17 -17.67 -13.27
C ASP A 72 -57.18 -17.09 -12.23
N LEU A 73 -56.10 -17.81 -11.91
CA LEU A 73 -55.08 -17.44 -10.92
C LEU A 73 -53.69 -17.22 -11.55
N GLN A 74 -53.59 -17.29 -12.88
CA GLN A 74 -52.35 -16.99 -13.61
C GLN A 74 -52.11 -15.48 -13.60
N PHE A 75 -51.21 -15.03 -12.73
CA PHE A 75 -50.78 -13.63 -12.69
C PHE A 75 -50.06 -13.20 -13.97
N ASP A 76 -49.29 -14.11 -14.57
CA ASP A 76 -48.49 -13.90 -15.78
C ASP A 76 -48.75 -15.04 -16.77
N PRO A 77 -49.84 -14.96 -17.58
CA PRO A 77 -50.29 -16.08 -18.38
C PRO A 77 -49.25 -16.54 -19.39
N ARG A 78 -49.10 -17.86 -19.53
CA ARG A 78 -48.17 -18.46 -20.51
C ARG A 78 -48.44 -18.05 -21.95
N ALA A 79 -49.69 -17.72 -22.29
CA ALA A 79 -50.08 -17.23 -23.62
C ALA A 79 -49.45 -15.88 -23.99
N LEU A 80 -49.14 -15.05 -22.99
CA LEU A 80 -48.46 -13.75 -23.14
C LEU A 80 -46.94 -13.89 -22.95
N ASN A 81 -46.39 -15.11 -22.98
CA ASN A 81 -44.96 -15.39 -22.86
C ASN A 81 -44.29 -14.79 -21.61
N TYR A 82 -45.00 -14.76 -20.47
CA TYR A 82 -44.48 -14.22 -19.21
C TYR A 82 -44.04 -12.74 -19.32
N THR A 83 -44.93 -11.90 -19.85
CA THR A 83 -44.66 -10.47 -20.08
C THR A 83 -44.32 -9.75 -18.76
N LEU A 84 -44.98 -10.09 -17.65
CA LEU A 84 -44.71 -9.43 -16.37
C LEU A 84 -43.33 -9.78 -15.83
N LEU A 85 -42.91 -11.04 -15.92
CA LEU A 85 -41.55 -11.45 -15.54
C LEU A 85 -40.51 -10.63 -16.32
N THR A 86 -40.72 -10.50 -17.63
CA THR A 86 -39.81 -9.77 -18.52
C THR A 86 -39.75 -8.28 -18.21
N LEU A 87 -40.91 -7.65 -17.94
CA LEU A 87 -40.99 -6.27 -17.51
C LEU A 87 -40.29 -6.07 -16.16
N LEU A 88 -40.43 -7.01 -15.23
CA LEU A 88 -39.78 -6.94 -13.93
C LEU A 88 -38.26 -7.04 -14.05
N LEU A 89 -37.76 -7.97 -14.86
CA LEU A 89 -36.32 -8.17 -15.10
C LEU A 89 -35.69 -6.96 -15.82
N SER A 90 -36.37 -6.39 -16.81
CA SER A 90 -35.89 -5.18 -17.49
C SER A 90 -35.88 -3.96 -16.57
N LEU A 91 -36.90 -3.81 -15.72
CA LEU A 91 -36.91 -2.79 -14.67
C LEU A 91 -35.79 -3.01 -13.64
N GLN A 92 -35.54 -4.26 -13.25
CA GLN A 92 -34.47 -4.63 -12.32
C GLN A 92 -33.11 -4.16 -12.82
N ALA A 93 -32.81 -4.38 -14.10
CA ALA A 93 -31.58 -3.90 -14.72
C ALA A 93 -31.51 -2.37 -14.79
N SER A 94 -32.64 -1.72 -15.11
CA SER A 94 -32.71 -0.25 -15.25
C SER A 94 -32.46 0.49 -13.93
N TYR A 95 -33.01 0.02 -12.81
CA TYR A 95 -32.78 0.68 -11.51
C TYR A 95 -31.40 0.36 -10.92
N ALA A 96 -30.78 -0.75 -11.33
CA ALA A 96 -29.44 -1.11 -10.87
C ALA A 96 -28.38 -0.10 -11.36
N ALA A 97 -28.49 0.40 -12.60
CA ALA A 97 -27.53 1.34 -13.18
C ALA A 97 -27.28 2.61 -12.34
N PRO A 98 -28.29 3.40 -11.92
CA PRO A 98 -28.05 4.58 -11.08
C PRO A 98 -27.51 4.23 -9.70
N LEU A 99 -27.91 3.09 -9.14
CA LEU A 99 -27.39 2.62 -7.84
C LEU A 99 -25.90 2.24 -7.92
N ILE A 100 -25.50 1.59 -9.02
CA ILE A 100 -24.10 1.24 -9.31
C ILE A 100 -23.27 2.51 -9.53
N LEU A 101 -23.77 3.48 -10.30
CA LEU A 101 -23.07 4.74 -10.55
C LEU A 101 -22.76 5.51 -9.24
N LEU A 102 -23.71 5.54 -8.30
CA LEU A 102 -23.46 6.14 -6.98
C LEU A 102 -22.47 5.33 -6.13
N ALA A 103 -22.47 4.01 -6.25
CA ALA A 103 -21.50 3.14 -5.58
C ALA A 103 -20.07 3.40 -6.09
N GLN A 104 -19.93 3.55 -7.41
CA GLN A 104 -18.66 3.73 -8.11
C GLN A 104 -18.02 5.08 -7.80
N ASN A 105 -18.78 6.18 -7.84
CA ASN A 105 -18.25 7.51 -7.51
C ASN A 105 -17.51 7.55 -6.16
N ARG A 106 -17.99 6.78 -5.17
CA ARG A 106 -17.38 6.73 -3.84
C ARG A 106 -16.19 5.76 -3.76
N GLN A 107 -16.14 4.73 -4.60
CA GLN A 107 -14.94 3.91 -4.75
C GLN A 107 -13.83 4.74 -5.38
N ASP A 108 -14.14 5.50 -6.43
CA ASP A 108 -13.20 6.39 -7.10
C ASP A 108 -12.62 7.46 -6.15
N ASP A 109 -13.45 8.03 -5.26
CA ASP A 109 -12.99 8.98 -4.23
C ASP A 109 -11.99 8.36 -3.24
N ARG A 110 -12.25 7.11 -2.77
CA ARG A 110 -11.32 6.40 -1.89
C ARG A 110 -10.03 6.06 -2.61
N ASP A 111 -10.15 5.57 -3.84
CA ASP A 111 -9.01 5.16 -4.68
C ASP A 111 -8.13 6.38 -4.95
N ARG A 112 -8.72 7.56 -5.19
CA ARG A 112 -7.99 8.83 -5.32
C ARG A 112 -7.20 9.17 -4.06
N VAL A 113 -7.82 9.11 -2.88
CA VAL A 113 -7.13 9.38 -1.61
C VAL A 113 -6.00 8.38 -1.38
N GLN A 114 -6.22 7.11 -1.69
CA GLN A 114 -5.20 6.07 -1.58
C GLN A 114 -4.01 6.35 -2.52
N ILE A 115 -4.27 6.77 -3.76
CA ILE A 115 -3.22 7.16 -4.73
C ILE A 115 -2.43 8.38 -4.24
N GLU A 116 -3.11 9.40 -3.71
CA GLU A 116 -2.44 10.60 -3.17
C GLU A 116 -1.56 10.26 -1.96
N GLN A 117 -2.02 9.39 -1.07
CA GLN A 117 -1.23 8.91 0.07
C GLN A 117 -0.04 8.08 -0.38
N ASP A 118 -0.23 7.16 -1.33
CA ASP A 118 0.84 6.32 -1.87
C ASP A 118 1.92 7.17 -2.52
N ARG A 119 1.52 8.20 -3.28
CA ARG A 119 2.44 9.19 -3.85
C ARG A 119 3.26 9.90 -2.77
N SER A 120 2.60 10.40 -1.71
CA SER A 120 3.31 11.06 -0.60
C SER A 120 4.27 10.12 0.14
N ARG A 121 3.88 8.85 0.32
CA ARG A 121 4.75 7.82 0.91
C ARG A 121 5.96 7.55 0.03
N ASN A 122 5.76 7.43 -1.28
CA ASN A 122 6.84 7.20 -2.24
C ASN A 122 7.83 8.37 -2.26
N GLU A 123 7.35 9.62 -2.22
CA GLU A 123 8.21 10.81 -2.11
C GLU A 123 9.06 10.79 -0.84
N ARG A 124 8.47 10.41 0.31
CA ARG A 124 9.22 10.24 1.57
C ARG A 124 10.24 9.10 1.48
N SER A 125 9.86 7.97 0.90
CA SER A 125 10.77 6.83 0.73
C SER A 125 11.97 7.17 -0.17
N LEU A 126 11.75 7.98 -1.21
CA LEU A 126 12.83 8.49 -2.05
C LEU A 126 13.74 9.42 -1.24
N ALA A 127 13.18 10.35 -0.46
CA ALA A 127 13.95 11.25 0.40
C ALA A 127 14.76 10.49 1.47
N ASP A 128 14.19 9.47 2.10
CA ASP A 128 14.89 8.62 3.08
C ASP A 128 16.03 7.85 2.42
N THR A 129 15.83 7.36 1.19
CA THR A 129 16.89 6.69 0.43
C THR A 129 18.01 7.67 0.05
N GLU A 130 17.67 8.88 -0.38
CA GLU A 130 18.66 9.94 -0.65
C GLU A 130 19.43 10.34 0.62
N TYR A 131 18.75 10.41 1.75
CA TYR A 131 19.38 10.70 3.04
C TYR A 131 20.34 9.57 3.43
N LEU A 132 19.88 8.32 3.42
CA LEU A 132 20.70 7.16 3.75
C LEU A 132 21.91 7.05 2.82
N THR A 133 21.76 7.30 1.52
CA THR A 133 22.89 7.26 0.56
C THR A 133 23.90 8.37 0.80
N ARG A 134 23.47 9.58 1.18
CA ARG A 134 24.37 10.67 1.59
C ARG A 134 25.12 10.33 2.88
N GLU A 135 24.43 9.78 3.87
CA GLU A 135 25.07 9.33 5.12
C GLU A 135 26.02 8.15 4.88
N LEU A 136 25.69 7.22 3.98
CA LEU A 136 26.59 6.14 3.60
C LEU A 136 27.85 6.66 2.90
N ALA A 137 27.70 7.70 2.07
CA ALA A 137 28.82 8.36 1.40
C ALA A 137 29.73 9.10 2.41
N SER A 138 29.15 9.82 3.38
CA SER A 138 29.92 10.50 4.44
C SER A 138 30.66 9.49 5.31
N LEU A 139 29.99 8.41 5.73
CA LEU A 139 30.57 7.31 6.50
C LEU A 139 31.72 6.64 5.73
N ARG A 140 31.54 6.38 4.43
CA ARG A 140 32.57 5.79 3.57
C ARG A 140 33.82 6.68 3.46
N LEU A 141 33.65 8.00 3.39
CA LEU A 141 34.76 8.94 3.36
C LEU A 141 35.52 8.95 4.69
N ALA A 142 34.81 9.02 5.81
CA ALA A 142 35.41 8.95 7.15
C ALA A 142 36.19 7.64 7.37
N LEU A 143 35.62 6.50 6.95
CA LEU A 143 36.30 5.20 7.01
C LEU A 143 37.54 5.15 6.10
N ARG A 144 37.51 5.80 4.93
CA ARG A 144 38.67 5.86 4.02
C ARG A 144 39.83 6.64 4.65
N GLU A 145 39.54 7.70 5.40
CA GLU A 145 40.55 8.50 6.08
C GLU A 145 41.20 7.72 7.23
N VAL A 146 40.42 6.99 8.03
CA VAL A 146 40.91 6.20 9.18
C VAL A 146 41.57 4.88 8.75
N ALA A 147 41.13 4.27 7.64
CA ALA A 147 41.62 2.98 7.15
C ALA A 147 42.61 3.11 5.99
N THR A 148 43.45 4.15 5.95
CA THR A 148 44.59 4.10 5.05
C THR A 148 45.53 2.98 5.51
N ARG A 149 45.79 2.02 4.62
CA ARG A 149 46.68 0.85 4.86
C ARG A 149 47.99 1.23 5.52
N ASP A 150 48.51 2.41 5.20
CA ASP A 150 49.77 2.91 5.75
C ASP A 150 49.64 3.40 7.20
N PHE A 151 48.49 3.94 7.62
CA PHE A 151 48.21 4.26 9.03
C PHE A 151 48.09 2.98 9.87
N VAL A 152 47.30 2.00 9.40
CA VAL A 152 47.17 0.70 10.08
C VAL A 152 48.52 -0.03 10.17
N ARG A 153 49.33 0.06 9.11
CA ARG A 153 50.69 -0.51 9.09
C ARG A 153 51.65 0.27 10.00
N ALA A 154 51.52 1.58 10.09
CA ALA A 154 52.30 2.40 11.00
C ALA A 154 51.99 2.02 12.44
N GLU A 155 50.72 1.93 12.84
CA GLU A 155 50.39 1.57 14.23
C GLU A 155 50.67 0.11 14.57
N LEU A 156 50.53 -0.81 13.63
CA LEU A 156 51.02 -2.17 13.84
C LEU A 156 52.53 -2.20 14.07
N ARG A 157 53.32 -1.36 13.38
CA ARG A 157 54.76 -1.25 13.62
C ARG A 157 55.05 -0.59 14.96
N THR A 158 54.39 0.52 15.29
CA THR A 158 54.54 1.20 16.58
C THR A 158 54.29 0.25 17.74
N ILE A 159 53.17 -0.49 17.72
CA ILE A 159 52.81 -1.46 18.76
C ILE A 159 53.81 -2.63 18.81
N LEU A 160 54.27 -3.14 17.64
CA LEU A 160 55.28 -4.19 17.60
C LEU A 160 56.63 -3.72 18.16
N GLU A 161 57.01 -2.48 17.92
CA GLU A 161 58.26 -1.90 18.40
C GLU A 161 58.19 -1.65 19.91
N GLU A 162 57.05 -1.18 20.42
CA GLU A 162 56.78 -1.06 21.87
C GLU A 162 56.85 -2.43 22.59
N LEU A 163 56.29 -3.48 21.99
CA LEU A 163 56.39 -4.85 22.50
C LEU A 163 57.83 -5.40 22.43
N ALA A 164 58.58 -5.06 21.38
CA ALA A 164 59.99 -5.45 21.24
C ALA A 164 60.89 -4.74 22.26
N ASP A 165 60.62 -3.47 22.57
CA ASP A 165 61.35 -2.70 23.56
C ASP A 165 61.05 -3.19 24.99
N GLN A 166 59.79 -3.56 25.27
CA GLN A 166 59.42 -4.28 26.50
C GLN A 166 60.11 -5.65 26.62
N GLY A 167 60.31 -6.35 25.50
CA GLY A 167 61.09 -7.60 25.45
C GLY A 167 62.60 -7.39 25.61
N SER A 168 63.12 -6.21 25.28
CA SER A 168 64.55 -5.88 25.33
C SER A 168 65.01 -5.37 26.70
N ALA A 169 64.08 -4.88 27.54
CA ALA A 169 64.36 -4.50 28.92
C ALA A 169 64.63 -5.70 29.85
N VAL A 170 64.48 -6.94 29.35
CA VAL A 170 64.73 -8.18 30.09
C VAL A 170 65.72 -9.07 29.32
N GLU A 171 66.99 -8.68 29.21
CA GLU A 171 68.06 -9.69 29.22
C GLU A 171 69.43 -9.17 29.74
N PRO A 172 70.12 -9.94 30.60
CA PRO A 172 71.43 -9.64 31.14
C PRO A 172 72.57 -10.10 30.21
N SER A 173 73.74 -9.47 30.39
CA SER A 173 75.00 -9.66 29.64
C SER A 173 75.45 -11.13 29.42
N PRO A 174 76.19 -11.43 28.33
CA PRO A 174 76.37 -12.80 27.84
C PRO A 174 77.60 -13.51 28.43
N PRO A 175 77.57 -14.86 28.58
CA PRO A 175 78.79 -15.66 28.61
C PRO A 175 78.96 -16.57 27.39
N LYS A 176 80.23 -16.98 27.22
CA LYS A 176 80.88 -17.56 26.04
C LYS A 176 80.48 -19.02 25.71
N ARG A 177 80.54 -19.29 24.39
CA ARG A 177 81.00 -20.51 23.67
C ARG A 177 80.53 -21.88 24.18
N ARG A 178 79.86 -22.65 23.30
CA ARG A 178 80.35 -23.97 22.84
C ARG A 178 79.66 -24.47 21.56
N LYS A 179 80.39 -25.37 20.88
CA LYS A 179 80.27 -25.87 19.51
C LYS A 179 79.20 -26.96 19.30
N ASP A 180 78.77 -27.06 18.04
CA ASP A 180 78.28 -28.22 17.27
C ASP A 180 77.05 -29.01 17.76
N LYS A 181 75.96 -29.04 16.96
CA LYS A 181 75.52 -30.23 16.17
C LYS A 181 74.22 -29.98 15.38
N LYS A 182 74.30 -30.21 14.06
CA LYS A 182 73.33 -30.79 13.10
C LYS A 182 71.90 -31.13 13.62
N THR A 183 70.84 -30.70 12.90
CA THR A 183 69.82 -31.55 12.19
C THR A 183 68.40 -30.92 12.07
N ARG A 184 67.85 -30.98 10.84
CA ARG A 184 66.44 -30.95 10.36
C ARG A 184 65.55 -29.70 10.49
N ALA A 185 65.07 -29.25 9.33
CA ALA A 185 63.78 -28.58 9.10
C ALA A 185 62.67 -29.63 8.80
N PRO A 186 61.40 -29.25 8.55
CA PRO A 186 60.55 -28.20 9.15
C PRO A 186 59.24 -28.81 9.69
N ARG A 187 58.41 -28.06 10.43
CA ARG A 187 57.01 -28.46 10.67
C ARG A 187 56.07 -27.25 10.58
N THR A 188 55.49 -27.09 9.41
CA THR A 188 54.33 -26.25 9.11
C THR A 188 53.16 -26.61 10.02
N GLN A 189 52.58 -25.62 10.70
CA GLN A 189 51.23 -25.73 11.25
C GLN A 189 50.30 -24.88 10.39
N ALA A 190 49.34 -25.56 9.77
CA ALA A 190 48.27 -24.98 9.00
C ALA A 190 47.21 -24.37 9.93
N ILE A 191 46.70 -23.20 9.56
CA ILE A 191 45.52 -22.57 10.18
C ILE A 191 44.27 -23.31 9.64
N PRO A 192 43.28 -23.64 10.47
CA PRO A 192 42.04 -24.28 10.00
C PRO A 192 41.19 -23.28 9.19
N THR A 193 40.94 -23.62 7.92
CA THR A 193 39.88 -23.01 7.11
C THR A 193 38.53 -23.49 7.62
N THR A 194 37.71 -22.57 8.12
CA THR A 194 36.26 -22.77 8.23
C THR A 194 35.65 -22.68 6.84
N ALA A 195 35.04 -23.77 6.39
CA ALA A 195 34.28 -23.85 5.14
C ALA A 195 32.99 -23.01 5.21
N PRO A 196 32.54 -22.40 4.09
CA PRO A 196 31.21 -21.80 4.02
C PRO A 196 30.16 -22.89 3.80
N ALA A 197 29.04 -22.78 4.54
CA ALA A 197 27.87 -23.62 4.37
C ALA A 197 27.23 -23.38 2.99
N ALA A 198 27.03 -24.46 2.24
CA ALA A 198 26.28 -24.45 0.99
C ALA A 198 24.77 -24.54 1.25
N PRO A 199 23.93 -23.93 0.41
CA PRO A 199 22.46 -23.94 0.56
C PRO A 199 21.85 -25.29 0.16
N ALA A 200 20.86 -25.73 0.94
CA ALA A 200 20.05 -26.90 0.67
C ALA A 200 19.27 -26.75 -0.66
N GLY A 201 19.45 -27.73 -1.54
CA GLY A 201 18.63 -27.88 -2.75
C GLY A 201 17.27 -28.52 -2.45
N PRO A 202 16.28 -28.33 -3.35
CA PRO A 202 14.91 -28.77 -3.14
C PRO A 202 14.76 -30.28 -3.38
N GLY A 203 14.17 -30.98 -2.42
CA GLY A 203 13.75 -32.37 -2.55
C GLY A 203 12.51 -32.50 -3.43
N ALA A 204 12.60 -33.41 -4.38
CA ALA A 204 11.52 -33.87 -5.22
C ALA A 204 10.76 -35.03 -4.51
N GLU A 205 9.44 -34.90 -4.44
CA GLU A 205 8.45 -35.97 -4.27
C GLU A 205 7.37 -35.66 -5.35
N GLY A 206 7.01 -36.49 -6.33
CA GLY A 206 6.58 -37.90 -6.23
C GLY A 206 5.23 -37.93 -5.51
N GLY A 207 4.06 -37.87 -6.14
CA GLY A 207 3.55 -38.81 -7.14
C GLY A 207 2.75 -39.94 -6.45
N GLN A 208 1.43 -39.76 -6.33
CA GLN A 208 0.31 -40.65 -5.88
C GLN A 208 -0.73 -39.75 -5.19
N GLU A 209 -2.03 -39.67 -5.47
CA GLU A 209 -3.06 -40.45 -6.20
C GLU A 209 -4.06 -39.49 -6.89
#